data_AF-A0A396F609-F1
#
_entry.id   AF-A0A396F609-F1
#
_cell.length_a   1.000
_cell.length_b   1.000
_cell.length_c   1.000
_cell.angle_alpha   90.00
_cell.angle_beta   90.00
_cell.angle_gamma   90.00
#
_symmetry.space_group_name_H-M   'P 1'
#
loop_
_entity.id
_entity.type
_entity.pdbx_description
1 polymer ?
#
loop_
_entity_poly.entity_id
_entity_poly.type
_entity_poly.pdbx_seq_one_letter_code
_entity_poly.pdbx_strand_id
1 'polypeptide(L)'
;MKIGIIYLTTEAYNKFWKDFYCICEQYFCVDAEKEYKLFTDSPESIGCASSANVYVRQIEDLGWIVNTSYKSEYICSIHEELGKYDYVFYINRNFQFTAPIYAEEVLPDASNGYLTALSFDHYLQVDIRNIPTTASPIV
;
A
#
# COMPACT_ATOMS: atom_id res chain seq x y z
N MET A 1 9.32 12.69 -10.77
CA MET A 1 8.38 12.51 -9.66
C MET A 1 8.62 11.15 -9.04
N LYS A 2 8.57 11.08 -7.71
CA LYS A 2 8.97 9.92 -6.93
C LYS A 2 7.85 9.52 -5.97
N ILE A 3 7.41 8.27 -6.08
CA ILE A 3 6.31 7.71 -5.30
C ILE A 3 6.87 6.68 -4.30
N GLY A 4 6.47 6.82 -3.04
CA GLY A 4 6.70 5.82 -2.01
C GLY A 4 5.55 4.82 -1.96
N ILE A 5 5.85 3.53 -2.12
CA ILE A 5 4.86 2.46 -2.04
C ILE A 5 5.08 1.66 -0.76
N ILE A 6 4.10 1.69 0.13
CA ILE A 6 4.14 0.93 1.38
C ILE A 6 3.44 -0.39 1.16
N TYR A 7 4.16 -1.47 1.45
CA TYR A 7 3.68 -2.84 1.30
C TYR A 7 3.98 -3.63 2.58
N LEU A 8 2.98 -4.34 3.08
CA LEU A 8 3.10 -5.13 4.30
C LEU A 8 2.67 -6.57 4.04
N THR A 9 3.56 -7.51 4.33
CA THR A 9 3.32 -8.94 4.14
C THR A 9 3.93 -9.77 5.26
N THR A 10 3.24 -10.81 5.70
CA THR A 10 3.75 -11.76 6.69
C THR A 10 3.41 -13.20 6.30
N GLU A 11 4.15 -14.18 6.81
CA GLU A 11 3.89 -15.62 6.67
C GLU A 11 3.54 -16.03 5.21
N ALA A 12 2.39 -16.69 5.02
CA ALA A 12 1.91 -17.27 3.77
C ALA A 12 1.67 -16.23 2.67
N TYR A 13 1.68 -14.94 2.99
CA TYR A 13 1.47 -13.86 2.04
C TYR A 13 2.76 -13.37 1.39
N ASN A 14 3.93 -13.75 1.92
CA ASN A 14 5.23 -13.34 1.37
C ASN A 14 5.40 -13.76 -0.11
N LYS A 15 4.72 -14.84 -0.52
CA LYS A 15 4.67 -15.31 -1.90
C LYS A 15 4.09 -14.28 -2.91
N PHE A 16 3.24 -13.36 -2.47
CA PHE A 16 2.58 -12.39 -3.36
C PHE A 16 3.49 -11.23 -3.74
N TRP A 17 4.53 -10.96 -2.94
CA TRP A 17 5.36 -9.78 -3.11
C TRP A 17 6.04 -9.71 -4.48
N LYS A 18 6.62 -10.82 -4.97
CA LYS A 18 7.33 -10.82 -6.25
C LYS A 18 6.40 -10.42 -7.39
N ASP A 19 5.22 -11.03 -7.44
CA ASP A 19 4.24 -10.75 -8.48
C ASP A 19 3.73 -9.32 -8.35
N PHE A 20 3.40 -8.87 -7.13
CA PHE A 20 3.03 -7.48 -6.85
C PHE A 20 4.07 -6.48 -7.34
N TYR A 21 5.35 -6.69 -7.01
CA TYR A 21 6.44 -5.82 -7.43
C TYR A 21 6.51 -5.74 -8.96
N CYS A 22 6.51 -6.88 -9.65
CA CYS A 22 6.60 -6.91 -11.11
C CYS A 22 5.43 -6.19 -11.78
N ILE A 23 4.19 -6.45 -11.34
CA ILE A 23 3.02 -5.78 -11.93
C ILE A 23 2.94 -4.31 -11.56
N CYS A 24 3.42 -3.91 -10.38
CA CYS A 24 3.42 -2.52 -9.95
C CYS A 24 4.43 -1.71 -10.79
N GLU A 25 5.64 -2.25 -11.00
CA GLU A 25 6.62 -1.68 -11.93
C GLU A 25 6.08 -1.58 -13.36
N GLN A 26 5.35 -2.61 -13.81
CA GLN A 26 4.84 -2.67 -15.18
C GLN A 26 3.63 -1.76 -15.44
N TYR A 27 2.75 -1.59 -14.46
CA TYR A 27 1.42 -1.03 -14.69
C TYR A 27 1.03 0.13 -13.79
N PHE A 28 1.65 0.34 -12.63
CA PHE A 28 1.21 1.39 -11.72
C PHE A 28 2.11 2.62 -11.80
N CYS A 29 1.51 3.78 -12.08
CA CYS A 29 2.20 5.05 -12.30
C CYS A 29 3.43 4.84 -13.17
N VAL A 30 3.22 4.35 -14.39
CA VAL A 30 4.28 3.88 -15.31
C VAL A 30 5.28 4.98 -15.69
N ASP A 31 4.88 6.23 -15.49
CA ASP A 31 5.60 7.47 -15.72
C ASP A 31 6.27 8.06 -14.46
N ALA A 32 6.26 7.32 -13.33
CA ALA A 32 6.86 7.74 -12.07
C ALA A 32 7.92 6.75 -11.55
N GLU A 33 8.96 7.31 -10.90
CA GLU A 33 9.92 6.54 -10.12
C GLU A 33 9.25 6.00 -8.86
N LYS A 34 9.49 4.72 -8.55
CA LYS A 34 8.89 4.03 -7.42
C LYS A 34 9.95 3.49 -6.49
N GLU A 35 9.79 3.75 -5.20
CA GLU A 35 10.51 3.03 -4.14
C GLU A 35 9.52 2.32 -3.23
N TYR A 36 9.91 1.14 -2.78
CA TYR A 36 9.06 0.28 -1.98
C TYR A 36 9.55 0.22 -0.54
N LYS A 37 8.65 0.49 0.41
CA LYS A 37 8.84 0.28 1.85
C LYS A 37 8.15 -1.03 2.22
N LEU A 38 8.93 -2.11 2.20
CA LEU A 38 8.46 -3.47 2.41
C LEU A 38 8.61 -3.86 3.88
N PHE A 39 7.50 -4.13 4.56
CA PHE A 39 7.48 -4.66 5.91
C PHE A 39 7.19 -6.16 5.87
N THR A 40 8.08 -6.97 6.45
CA THR A 40 7.92 -8.44 6.45
C THR A 40 8.53 -9.13 7.67
N ASP A 41 7.97 -10.26 8.06
CA ASP A 41 8.50 -11.17 9.09
C ASP A 41 9.67 -12.02 8.60
N SER A 42 9.84 -12.15 7.28
CA SER A 42 10.82 -13.05 6.66
C SER A 42 11.65 -12.35 5.56
N PRO A 43 12.50 -11.37 5.90
CA PRO A 43 13.23 -10.57 4.92
C PRO A 43 14.15 -11.38 4.00
N GLU A 44 14.68 -12.52 4.48
CA GLU A 44 15.58 -13.37 3.70
C GLU A 44 14.88 -14.25 2.66
N SER A 45 13.58 -14.49 2.82
CA SER A 45 12.80 -15.38 1.94
C SER A 45 12.00 -14.66 0.87
N ILE A 46 12.04 -13.33 0.86
CA ILE A 46 11.19 -12.51 -0.01
C ILE A 46 11.92 -12.19 -1.33
N GLY A 47 11.35 -12.63 -2.45
CA GLY A 47 11.93 -12.40 -3.78
C GLY A 47 12.08 -10.90 -4.07
N CYS A 48 13.03 -10.49 -4.92
CA CYS A 48 13.23 -9.08 -5.28
C CYS A 48 13.57 -8.13 -4.11
N ALA A 49 13.79 -8.61 -2.87
CA ALA A 49 14.23 -7.78 -1.74
C ALA A 49 15.58 -7.09 -1.98
N SER A 50 16.43 -7.66 -2.83
CA SER A 50 17.74 -7.10 -3.20
C SER A 50 17.67 -6.06 -4.32
N SER A 51 16.47 -5.73 -4.82
CA SER A 51 16.31 -4.69 -5.84
C SER A 51 16.66 -3.33 -5.26
N ALA A 52 17.33 -2.48 -6.03
CA ALA A 52 17.90 -1.22 -5.53
C ALA A 52 16.85 -0.22 -5.00
N ASN A 53 15.59 -0.34 -5.42
CA ASN A 53 14.48 0.51 -5.01
C ASN A 53 13.58 -0.14 -3.94
N VAL A 54 13.97 -1.28 -3.36
CA VAL A 54 13.22 -1.99 -2.32
C VAL A 54 13.93 -1.87 -0.98
N TYR A 55 13.24 -1.32 0.01
CA TYR A 55 13.75 -1.11 1.36
C TYR A 55 12.96 -1.97 2.34
N VAL A 56 13.60 -3.03 2.80
CA VAL A 56 12.99 -4.05 3.66
C VAL A 56 13.14 -3.66 5.14
N ARG A 57 12.05 -3.80 5.90
CA ARG A 57 12.03 -3.73 7.36
C ARG A 57 11.47 -5.01 7.92
N GLN A 58 12.22 -5.59 8.85
CA GLN A 58 11.74 -6.75 9.57
C GLN A 58 10.67 -6.33 10.59
N ILE A 59 9.56 -7.05 10.63
CA ILE A 59 8.50 -6.93 11.64
C ILE A 59 8.23 -8.29 12.28
N GLU A 60 7.52 -8.31 13.40
CA GLU A 60 7.00 -9.55 13.99
C GLU A 60 5.63 -9.89 13.37
N ASP A 61 5.34 -11.18 13.15
CA ASP A 61 3.98 -11.61 12.86
C ASP A 61 3.18 -11.74 14.16
N LEU A 62 2.22 -10.83 14.36
CA LEU A 62 1.34 -10.78 15.53
C LEU A 62 -0.06 -11.39 15.25
N GLY A 63 -0.21 -12.09 14.11
CA GLY A 63 -1.46 -12.63 13.62
C GLY A 63 -2.26 -11.64 12.75
N TRP A 64 -3.10 -12.19 11.87
CA TRP A 64 -3.80 -11.46 10.80
C TRP A 64 -4.49 -10.15 11.24
N ILE A 65 -5.30 -10.21 12.30
CA ILE A 65 -6.11 -9.07 12.77
C ILE A 65 -5.19 -7.95 13.27
N VAL A 66 -4.17 -8.32 14.04
CA VAL A 66 -3.23 -7.37 14.62
C VAL A 66 -2.38 -6.75 13.52
N ASN A 67 -1.77 -7.56 12.65
CA ASN A 67 -0.94 -7.07 11.53
C ASN A 67 -1.70 -6.10 10.62
N THR A 68 -2.98 -6.38 10.35
CA THR A 68 -3.83 -5.51 9.52
C THR A 68 -4.17 -4.20 10.23
N SER A 69 -4.39 -4.24 11.54
CA SER A 69 -4.72 -3.08 12.35
C SER A 69 -3.50 -2.20 12.65
N TYR A 70 -2.32 -2.81 12.80
CA TYR A 70 -1.05 -2.14 13.13
C TYR A 70 -0.36 -1.50 11.93
N LYS A 71 -0.93 -1.59 10.72
CA LYS A 71 -0.36 -0.97 9.52
C LYS A 71 -0.05 0.52 9.72
N SER A 72 -0.90 1.25 10.46
CA SER A 72 -0.68 2.67 10.76
C SER A 72 0.58 2.89 11.61
N GLU A 73 0.83 2.04 12.61
CA GLU A 73 2.03 2.12 13.44
C GLU A 73 3.30 1.93 12.61
N TYR A 74 3.32 0.93 11.73
CA TYR A 74 4.45 0.70 10.83
C TYR A 74 4.66 1.87 9.86
N ILE A 75 3.59 2.42 9.28
CA ILE A 75 3.66 3.61 8.41
C ILE A 75 4.21 4.81 9.19
N CYS A 76 3.70 5.07 10.39
CA CYS A 76 4.14 6.18 11.25
C CYS A 76 5.61 6.04 11.66
N SER A 77 6.08 4.80 11.91
CA SER A 77 7.49 4.55 12.28
C SER A 77 8.51 5.00 11.23
N ILE A 78 8.07 5.22 9.98
CA ILE A 78 8.92 5.66 8.87
C ILE A 78 8.53 7.05 8.35
N HIS A 79 7.72 7.81 9.09
CA HIS A 79 7.17 9.10 8.66
C HIS A 79 8.23 10.07 8.11
N GLU A 80 9.38 10.20 8.77
CA GLU A 80 10.44 11.10 8.31
C GLU A 80 10.97 10.72 6.92
N GLU A 81 11.10 9.42 6.63
CA GLU A 81 11.51 8.94 5.32
C GLU A 81 10.43 9.12 4.27
N LEU A 82 9.15 9.15 4.66
CA LEU A 82 8.05 9.34 3.72
C LEU A 82 8.06 10.76 3.14
N GLY A 83 8.60 11.74 3.86
CA GLY A 83 8.73 13.12 3.39
C GLY A 83 9.66 13.33 2.20
N LYS A 84 10.40 12.29 1.75
CA LYS A 84 11.26 12.35 0.56
C LYS A 84 10.52 12.02 -0.75
N TYR A 85 9.27 11.60 -0.66
CA TYR A 85 8.43 11.25 -1.80
C TYR A 85 7.47 12.40 -2.11
N ASP A 86 7.14 12.57 -3.39
CA ASP A 86 6.11 13.51 -3.80
C ASP A 86 4.72 13.02 -3.36
N TYR A 87 4.51 11.70 -3.44
CA TYR A 87 3.29 11.01 -3.01
C TYR A 87 3.60 9.66 -2.37
N VAL A 88 2.70 9.22 -1.48
CA VAL A 88 2.82 7.93 -0.80
C VAL A 88 1.52 7.15 -0.96
N PHE A 89 1.65 5.87 -1.32
CA PHE A 89 0.54 4.93 -1.41
C PHE A 89 0.73 3.77 -0.46
N TYR A 90 -0.34 3.40 0.24
CA TYR A 90 -0.47 2.06 0.80
C TYR A 90 -1.33 1.23 -0.14
N ILE A 91 -0.82 0.08 -0.58
CA ILE A 91 -1.55 -0.85 -1.44
C ILE A 91 -1.63 -2.20 -0.75
N ASN A 92 -2.83 -2.80 -0.72
CA ASN A 92 -3.00 -4.09 -0.08
C ASN A 92 -2.25 -5.19 -0.86
N ARG A 93 -1.78 -6.20 -0.13
CA ARG A 93 -0.87 -7.23 -0.63
C ARG A 93 -1.44 -8.12 -1.74
N ASN A 94 -2.76 -8.22 -1.84
CA ASN A 94 -3.46 -9.02 -2.83
C ASN A 94 -4.02 -8.18 -4.00
N PHE A 95 -3.57 -6.93 -4.14
CA PHE A 95 -3.99 -6.08 -5.24
C PHE A 95 -3.25 -6.45 -6.54
N GLN A 96 -3.95 -6.36 -7.67
CA GLN A 96 -3.38 -6.62 -8.98
C GLN A 96 -3.74 -5.50 -9.96
N PHE A 97 -2.74 -5.02 -10.69
CA PHE A 97 -2.91 -4.12 -11.83
C PHE A 97 -3.02 -4.94 -13.11
N THR A 98 -4.03 -4.66 -13.92
CA THR A 98 -4.33 -5.40 -15.16
C THR A 98 -4.10 -4.58 -16.44
N ALA A 99 -3.88 -3.28 -16.31
CA ALA A 99 -3.58 -2.36 -17.39
C ALA A 99 -2.70 -1.21 -16.88
N PRO A 100 -1.93 -0.53 -17.75
CA PRO A 100 -1.15 0.65 -17.38
C PRO A 100 -2.04 1.76 -16.79
N ILE A 101 -1.55 2.36 -15.71
CA ILE A 101 -2.10 3.51 -15.02
C ILE A 101 -1.01 4.59 -15.01
N TYR A 102 -1.35 5.76 -15.51
CA TYR A 102 -0.51 6.95 -15.47
C TYR A 102 -0.76 7.71 -14.18
N ALA A 103 0.26 8.40 -13.69
CA ALA A 103 0.18 9.08 -12.41
C ALA A 103 -0.97 10.10 -12.37
N GLU A 104 -1.23 10.82 -13.46
CA GLU A 104 -2.34 11.78 -13.55
C GLU A 104 -3.73 11.19 -13.31
N GLU A 105 -3.91 9.87 -13.48
CA GLU A 105 -5.20 9.21 -13.29
C GLU A 105 -5.55 8.98 -11.82
N VAL A 106 -4.54 8.91 -10.95
CA VAL A 106 -4.71 8.50 -9.55
C VAL A 106 -4.17 9.50 -8.55
N LEU A 107 -3.24 10.37 -8.96
CA LEU A 107 -2.59 11.31 -8.06
C LEU A 107 -3.56 12.42 -7.66
N PRO A 108 -3.68 12.67 -6.35
CA PRO A 108 -4.52 13.75 -5.86
C PRO A 108 -3.81 15.11 -5.99
N ASP A 109 -4.59 16.18 -6.00
CA ASP A 109 -4.13 17.56 -6.10
C ASP A 109 -4.83 18.46 -5.07
N ALA A 110 -4.64 19.77 -5.19
CA ALA A 110 -5.26 20.72 -4.27
C ALA A 110 -6.80 20.65 -4.24
N SER A 111 -7.45 20.22 -5.33
CA SER A 111 -8.91 20.16 -5.44
C SER A 111 -9.53 19.06 -4.57
N ASN A 112 -8.77 17.99 -4.29
CA ASN A 112 -9.19 16.86 -3.45
C ASN A 112 -8.36 16.76 -2.16
N GLY A 113 -7.66 17.84 -1.79
CA GLY A 113 -6.90 17.93 -0.54
C GLY A 113 -5.68 17.01 -0.50
N TYR A 114 -5.12 16.67 -1.66
CA TYR A 114 -3.97 15.77 -1.79
C TYR A 114 -4.23 14.35 -1.25
N LEU A 115 -5.50 13.92 -1.22
CA LEU A 115 -5.89 12.57 -0.81
C LEU A 115 -6.62 11.84 -1.95
N THR A 116 -6.19 10.60 -2.20
CA THR A 116 -6.85 9.67 -3.09
C THR A 116 -7.18 8.38 -2.34
N ALA A 117 -8.30 7.75 -2.67
CA ALA A 117 -8.74 6.51 -2.05
C ALA A 117 -9.51 5.66 -3.06
N LEU A 118 -9.36 4.33 -2.92
CA LEU A 118 -10.15 3.38 -3.70
C LEU A 118 -11.53 3.22 -3.05
N SER A 119 -12.58 3.49 -3.82
CA SER A 119 -13.96 3.11 -3.45
C SER A 119 -14.30 1.76 -4.08
N PHE A 120 -15.04 0.91 -3.37
CA PHE A 120 -15.59 -0.30 -3.97
C PHE A 120 -16.89 0.06 -4.68
N ASP A 121 -16.97 -0.23 -5.98
CA ASP A 121 -18.16 0.02 -6.81
C ASP A 121 -19.45 -0.52 -6.20
N HIS A 122 -19.34 -1.64 -5.46
CA HIS A 122 -20.45 -2.23 -4.71
C HIS A 122 -21.15 -1.21 -3.79
N TYR A 123 -20.38 -0.35 -3.10
CA TYR A 123 -20.94 0.63 -2.16
C TYR A 123 -21.44 1.90 -2.84
N LEU A 124 -21.14 2.14 -4.12
CA LEU A 124 -21.66 3.31 -4.85
C LEU A 124 -23.18 3.25 -5.03
N GLN A 125 -23.76 2.05 -4.99
CA GLN A 125 -25.20 1.82 -5.16
C GLN A 125 -25.92 1.51 -3.84
N VAL A 126 -25.19 1.51 -2.72
CA VAL A 126 -25.73 1.17 -1.39
C VAL A 126 -26.09 2.46 -0.67
N ASP A 127 -27.29 2.50 -0.07
CA ASP A 127 -27.69 3.60 0.82
C ASP A 127 -26.64 3.75 1.93
N ILE A 128 -26.20 4.99 2.19
CA ILE A 128 -25.15 5.28 3.16
C ILE A 128 -25.40 4.68 4.55
N ARG A 129 -26.68 4.52 4.94
CA ARG A 129 -27.09 3.92 6.23
C ARG A 129 -26.84 2.42 6.31
N ASN A 130 -26.64 1.77 5.16
CA ASN A 130 -26.39 0.34 5.03
C ASN A 130 -24.90 0.03 4.81
N ILE A 131 -24.03 1.05 4.73
CA ILE A 131 -22.60 0.84 4.71
C ILE A 131 -22.19 0.27 6.07
N PRO A 132 -21.39 -0.82 6.12
CA PRO A 132 -20.99 -1.47 7.37
C PRO A 132 -19.91 -0.65 8.10
N THR A 133 -20.27 0.55 8.54
CA THR A 133 -19.44 1.40 9.40
C THR A 133 -19.52 0.92 10.84
N THR A 134 -18.47 1.15 11.63
CA THR A 134 -18.52 0.94 13.08
C THR A 134 -19.62 1.83 13.68
N ALA A 135 -20.75 1.23 14.06
CA ALA A 135 -21.92 1.94 14.58
C ALA A 135 -21.80 2.31 16.07
N SER A 136 -20.79 1.77 16.76
CA SER A 136 -20.50 2.10 18.15
C SER A 136 -19.64 3.36 18.22
N PRO A 137 -19.95 4.33 19.10
CA PRO A 137 -19.07 5.46 19.33
C PRO A 137 -17.70 4.94 19.80
N ILE A 138 -16.63 5.56 19.29
CA ILE A 138 -15.28 5.35 19.81
C ILE A 138 -15.29 5.90 21.24
N VAL A 139 -15.12 5.01 22.23
CA VAL A 139 -15.06 5.35 23.66
C VAL A 139 -13.66 5.83 24.02
#